data_AF-A0A1A9K5E0-F1
#
_entry.id   AF-A0A1A9K5E0-F1
#
_cell.length_a   1.000
_cell.length_b   1.000
_cell.length_c   1.000
_cell.angle_alpha   90.00
_cell.angle_beta   90.00
_cell.angle_gamma   90.00
#
_symmetry.space_group_name_H-M   'P 1'
#
loop_
_entity.id
_entity.type
_entity.pdbx_description
1 polymer ?
#
loop_
_entity_poly.entity_id
_entity_poly.type
_entity_poly.pdbx_seq_one_letter_code
_entity_poly.pdbx_strand_id
1 'polypeptide(L)' 'MTPMAAINARLVLEAKRELAHSRQSIKAIAHDLGFSDVGYFSRFFRKHTQLSPSEFRSQGAG' A
#
# COMPACT_ATOMS: atom_id res chain seq x y z
N MET A 1 9.94 -18.07 -7.26
CA MET A 1 9.72 -16.68 -6.80
C MET A 1 10.79 -15.81 -7.44
N THR A 2 10.43 -14.77 -8.19
CA THR A 2 11.43 -13.86 -8.76
C THR A 2 11.86 -12.82 -7.72
N PRO A 3 13.06 -12.23 -7.81
CA PRO A 3 13.48 -11.15 -6.90
C PRO A 3 12.45 -10.01 -6.82
N MET A 4 11.86 -9.63 -7.95
CA MET A 4 10.80 -8.63 -8.01
C MET A 4 9.53 -9.05 -7.27
N ALA A 5 9.14 -10.33 -7.33
CA ALA A 5 7.97 -10.82 -6.59
C ALA A 5 8.18 -10.74 -5.07
N ALA A 6 9.40 -11.00 -4.58
CA ALA A 6 9.72 -10.87 -3.16
C ALA A 6 9.66 -9.41 -2.69
N ILE A 7 10.20 -8.49 -3.48
CA ILE A 7 10.14 -7.04 -3.21
C ILE A 7 8.69 -6.56 -3.18
N ASN A 8 7.89 -6.93 -4.19
CA ASN A 8 6.48 -6.56 -4.25
C ASN A 8 5.71 -7.08 -3.04
N ALA A 9 5.94 -8.33 -2.63
CA ALA A 9 5.31 -8.90 -1.44
C ALA A 9 5.65 -8.09 -0.18
N ARG A 10 6.92 -7.69 -0.02
CA ARG A 10 7.36 -6.84 1.11
C ARG A 10 6.71 -5.46 1.08
N LEU A 11 6.66 -4.81 -0.08
CA LEU A 11 6.02 -3.50 -0.25
C LEU A 11 4.53 -3.54 0.09
N VAL A 12 3.81 -4.57 -0.35
CA VAL A 12 2.38 -4.73 -0.03
C VAL A 12 2.17 -4.97 1.46
N LEU A 13 3.05 -5.73 2.11
CA LEU A 13 2.98 -5.98 3.55
C LEU A 13 3.15 -4.68 4.36
N GLU A 14 4.17 -3.88 4.04
CA GLU A 14 4.39 -2.60 4.73
C GLU A 14 3.26 -1.61 4.43
N ALA A 15 2.77 -1.55 3.19
CA ALA A 15 1.62 -0.71 2.84
C ALA A 15 0.37 -1.07 3.67
N LYS A 16 0.07 -2.36 3.86
CA LYS A 16 -1.04 -2.79 4.71
C LYS A 16 -0.86 -2.35 6.16
N ARG A 17 0.36 -2.52 6.71
CA ARG A 17 0.70 -2.13 8.08
C ARG A 17 0.51 -0.63 8.31
N GLU A 18 1.05 0.20 7.42
CA GLU A 18 0.93 1.66 7.51
C GLU A 18 -0.51 2.14 7.32
N LEU A 19 -1.27 1.51 6.41
CA LEU A 19 -2.67 1.85 6.21
C LEU A 19 -3.56 1.49 7.41
N ALA A 20 -3.24 0.42 8.13
CA ALA A 20 -3.99 -0.07 9.28
C ALA A 20 -3.62 0.62 10.60
N HIS A 21 -2.37 1.03 10.78
CA HIS A 21 -1.86 1.47 12.08
C HIS A 21 -1.38 2.92 12.14
N SER A 22 -1.28 3.62 11.01
CA SER A 22 -0.88 5.03 10.97
C SER A 22 -2.03 5.95 10.61
N ARG A 23 -1.90 7.22 11.00
CA ARG A 23 -2.76 8.32 10.53
C ARG A 23 -2.16 9.06 9.31
N GLN A 24 -1.06 8.56 8.75
CA GLN A 24 -0.42 9.20 7.60
C GLN A 24 -1.38 9.23 6.40
N SER A 25 -1.29 10.28 5.59
CA SER A 25 -2.07 10.32 4.34
C SER A 25 -1.62 9.20 3.39
N ILE A 26 -2.51 8.73 2.52
CA ILE A 26 -2.17 7.73 1.50
C ILE A 26 -1.01 8.21 0.60
N LYS A 27 -0.93 9.53 0.34
CA LYS A 27 0.17 10.14 -0.40
C LYS A 27 1.51 10.02 0.33
N ALA A 28 1.54 10.26 1.64
CA ALA A 28 2.75 10.13 2.44
C ALA A 28 3.22 8.67 2.47
N ILE A 29 2.32 7.71 2.70
CA ILE A 29 2.65 6.28 2.69
C ILE A 29 3.21 5.85 1.34
N ALA A 30 2.60 6.29 0.23
CA ALA A 30 3.11 6.00 -1.11
C ALA A 30 4.55 6.50 -1.28
N HIS A 31 4.80 7.76 -0.90
CA HIS A 31 6.12 8.37 -0.99
C HIS A 31 7.15 7.65 -0.10
N ASP A 32 6.82 7.32 1.14
CA ASP A 32 7.71 6.65 2.09
C ASP A 32 8.07 5.23 1.64
N LEU A 33 7.19 4.57 0.87
CA LEU A 33 7.45 3.27 0.24
C LEU A 33 8.19 3.38 -1.11
N GLY A 34 8.61 4.58 -1.52
CA GLY A 34 9.39 4.83 -2.73
C GLY A 34 8.56 5.02 -4.01
N PHE A 35 7.25 5.23 -3.89
CA PHE A 35 6.40 5.53 -5.05
C PHE A 35 6.36 7.05 -5.31
N SER A 36 6.83 7.47 -6.48
CA SER A 36 6.78 8.89 -6.90
C SER A 36 5.37 9.35 -7.31
N ASP A 37 4.47 8.42 -7.62
CA ASP A 37 3.09 8.70 -8.01
C ASP A 37 2.09 7.91 -7.14
N VAL A 38 1.17 8.63 -6.48
CA VAL A 38 0.14 8.03 -5.64
C VAL A 38 -0.87 7.21 -6.46
N GLY A 39 -1.09 7.55 -7.73
CA GLY A 39 -1.93 6.78 -8.63
C GLY A 39 -1.34 5.41 -8.92
N TYR A 40 -0.03 5.34 -9.16
CA TYR A 40 0.72 4.11 -9.37
C TYR A 40 0.73 3.24 -8.11
N PHE A 41 0.99 3.83 -6.94
CA PHE A 41 0.84 3.13 -5.66
C PHE A 41 -0.56 2.53 -5.50
N SER A 42 -1.61 3.31 -5.79
CA SER A 42 -3.00 2.84 -5.65
C SER A 42 -3.32 1.66 -6.58
N ARG A 43 -2.84 1.72 -7.84
CA ARG A 43 -2.98 0.60 -8.79
C ARG A 43 -2.17 -0.63 -8.36
N PHE A 44 -0.94 -0.42 -7.89
CA PHE A 44 -0.07 -1.48 -7.37
C PHE A 44 -0.72 -2.18 -6.18
N PHE A 45 -1.19 -1.41 -5.20
CA PHE A 45 -1.83 -1.95 -4.00
C PHE A 45 -3.09 -2.73 -4.36
N ARG A 46 -4.00 -2.13 -5.15
CA ARG A 46 -5.23 -2.80 -5.60
C ARG A 46 -4.96 -4.08 -6.36
N LYS A 47 -3.92 -4.12 -7.21
CA LYS A 47 -3.54 -5.35 -7.93
C LYS A 47 -3.20 -6.50 -6.97
N HIS A 48 -2.61 -6.22 -5.82
CA HIS A 48 -2.18 -7.25 -4.86
C HIS A 48 -3.19 -7.52 -3.74
N THR A 49 -4.10 -6.59 -3.45
CA THR A 49 -5.03 -6.69 -2.31
C THR A 49 -6.50 -6.75 -2.73
N GLN A 50 -6.80 -6.48 -4.01
CA GLN A 50 -8.16 -6.30 -4.55
C GLN A 50 -8.93 -5.10 -3.95
N LEU A 51 -8.26 -4.27 -3.16
CA LEU A 51 -8.84 -3.08 -2.52
C LEU A 51 -7.97 -1.86 -2.83
N SER A 52 -8.57 -0.69 -3.01
CA SER A 52 -7.83 0.56 -2.98
C SER A 52 -7.24 0.81 -1.57
N PRO A 53 -6.19 1.62 -1.43
CA PRO A 53 -5.63 1.97 -0.12
C PRO A 53 -6.66 2.59 0.83
N SER A 54 -7.59 3.41 0.30
CA SER A 54 -8.67 4.02 1.07
C SER A 54 -9.71 2.99 1.53
N GLU A 55 -10.14 2.08 0.66
CA GLU A 55 -11.09 1.02 1.04
C GLU A 55 -10.50 0.10 2.13
N PHE A 56 -9.22 -0.27 1.98
CA PHE A 56 -8.54 -1.09 2.97
C PHE A 56 -8.43 -0.39 4.33
N ARG A 57 -8.08 0.90 4.36
CA ARG A 57 -8.00 1.68 5.60
C ARG A 57 -9.36 1.77 6.30
N SER A 58 -10.43 2.00 5.55
CA SER A 58 -11.77 2.12 6.13
C SER A 58 -12.28 0.82 6.76
N GLN A 59 -11.77 -0.35 6.33
CA GLN A 59 -12.12 -1.64 6.94
C GLN A 59 -11.47 -1.87 8.31
N GLY A 60 -10.29 -1.30 8.55
CA GLY A 60 -9.57 -1.43 9.83
C GLY A 60 -9.86 -0.33 10.85
N ALA A 61 -10.65 0.70 10.46
CA ALA A 61 -11.02 1.82 11.33
C ALA A 61 -12.32 1.57 12.13
N GLY A 62 -12.71 0.31 12.30
CA GLY A 62 -13.81 -0.14 13.16
C GLY A 62 -13.32 -0.58 14.53
#